data_AF-A0A9N9ILE1-F1
#
_entry.id   AF-A0A9N9ILE1-F1
#
_cell.length_a   1.000
_cell.length_b   1.000
_cell.length_c   1.000
_cell.angle_alpha   90.00
_cell.angle_beta   90.00
_cell.angle_gamma   90.00
#
_symmetry.space_group_name_H-M   'P 1'
#
loop_
_entity.id
_entity.type
_entity.pdbx_description
1 polymer ?
#
loop_
_entity_poly.entity_id
_entity_poly.type
_entity_poly.pdbx_seq_one_letter_code
_entity_poly.pdbx_strand_id
1 'polypeptide(L)' 'SLAINYDIGDKVLMYCASKQNSRSAKFEDKWTGPLYVHDQLPNNVYKLRTLDGKVLATPINTKILRPYWD' A
#
# COMPACT_ATOMS: atom_id res chain seq x y z
N SER A 1 9.92 -0.57 -18.29
CA SER A 1 9.85 -0.64 -16.81
C SER A 1 8.87 -1.75 -16.47
N LEU A 2 9.31 -2.80 -15.78
CA LEU A 2 8.41 -3.87 -15.34
C LEU A 2 7.36 -3.27 -14.41
N ALA A 3 6.09 -3.29 -14.81
CA ALA A 3 5.00 -2.96 -13.92
C ALA A 3 4.94 -4.07 -12.87
N ILE A 4 5.09 -3.72 -11.59
CA ILE A 4 4.87 -4.68 -10.52
C ILE A 4 3.36 -4.90 -10.46
N ASN A 5 2.94 -6.14 -10.73
CA ASN A 5 1.60 -6.60 -10.46
C ASN A 5 1.63 -7.35 -9.13
N TYR A 6 0.60 -7.16 -8.31
CA TYR A 6 0.47 -7.84 -7.02
C TYR A 6 -0.72 -8.78 -7.06
N ASP A 7 -0.56 -9.98 -6.53
CA ASP A 7 -1.61 -10.98 -6.45
C ASP A 7 -2.43 -10.83 -5.17
N ILE A 8 -3.67 -11.34 -5.18
CA ILE A 8 -4.53 -11.35 -3.99
C ILE A 8 -3.83 -12.17 -2.90
N GLY A 9 -3.65 -11.56 -1.73
CA GLY A 9 -2.89 -12.14 -0.62
C GLY A 9 -1.45 -11.64 -0.49
N ASP A 10 -0.91 -10.92 -1.47
CA ASP A 10 0.40 -10.27 -1.34
C ASP A 10 0.39 -9.23 -0.23
N LYS A 11 1.50 -9.15 0.52
CA LYS A 11 1.73 -8.09 1.50
C LYS A 11 2.40 -6.90 0.83
N VAL A 12 1.88 -5.71 1.12
CA VAL A 12 2.40 -4.45 0.59
C VAL A 12 2.49 -3.38 1.67
N LEU A 13 3.40 -2.44 1.45
CA LEU A 13 3.45 -1.16 2.14
C LEU A 13 2.83 -0.07 1.26
N MET A 14 2.03 0.81 1.86
CA MET A 14 1.38 1.94 1.18
C MET A 14 2.00 3.28 1.61
N TYR A 15 2.31 4.16 0.65
CA TYR A 15 2.85 5.48 0.94
C TYR A 15 1.81 6.40 1.60
N CYS A 16 2.20 7.07 2.69
CA CYS A 16 1.35 7.99 3.44
C CYS A 16 1.81 9.45 3.28
N ALA A 17 1.22 10.17 2.32
CA ALA A 17 1.62 11.55 1.99
C ALA A 17 1.39 12.56 3.12
N SER A 18 0.42 12.34 4.02
CA SER A 18 0.18 13.23 5.16
C SER A 18 1.34 13.27 6.16
N LYS A 19 2.19 12.23 6.20
CA LYS A 19 3.42 12.19 7.00
C LYS A 19 4.60 12.95 6.36
N GLN A 20 4.46 13.45 5.13
CA GLN A 20 5.54 14.14 4.42
C GLN A 20 5.80 15.57 4.93
N ASN A 21 4.79 16.23 5.50
CA ASN A 21 4.81 17.67 5.79
C ASN A 21 4.87 18.02 7.29
N SER A 22 4.97 17.04 8.20
CA SER A 22 5.17 17.35 9.62
C SER A 22 6.64 17.68 9.89
N ARG A 23 6.91 18.81 10.55
CA ARG A 23 8.28 19.27 10.91
C ARG A 23 9.06 18.27 11.79
N SER A 24 8.39 17.28 12.37
CA SER A 24 8.95 16.19 13.17
C SER A 24 9.32 14.92 12.36
N ALA A 25 8.89 14.78 11.11
CA ALA A 25 8.99 13.53 10.33
C ALA A 25 10.37 13.26 9.68
N LYS A 26 11.46 13.87 10.15
CA LYS A 26 12.81 13.59 9.59
C LYS A 26 13.23 12.12 9.75
N PHE A 27 12.56 11.36 10.62
CA PHE A 27 12.83 9.95 10.91
C PHE A 27 11.59 9.04 10.87
N GLU A 28 10.39 9.54 10.55
CA GLU A 28 9.20 8.68 10.47
C GLU A 28 9.13 7.97 9.12
N ASP A 29 8.93 6.66 9.18
CA ASP A 29 8.75 5.85 7.99
C ASP A 29 7.45 6.27 7.29
N LYS A 30 7.59 6.66 6.01
CA LYS A 30 6.51 7.20 5.17
C LYS A 30 5.61 6.10 4.62
N TRP A 31 5.95 4.86 4.93
CA TRP A 31 5.27 3.65 4.50
C TRP A 31 4.42 3.11 5.65
N THR A 32 3.16 2.79 5.34
CA THR A 32 2.21 2.21 6.29
C THR A 32 1.89 0.78 5.87
N GLY A 33 1.86 -0.14 6.82
CA GLY A 33 1.54 -1.55 6.58
C GLY A 33 2.21 -2.47 7.62
N PRO A 34 2.31 -3.77 7.33
CA PRO A 34 1.89 -4.42 6.08
C PRO A 34 0.36 -4.47 5.90
N LEU A 35 -0.09 -4.40 4.65
CA LEU A 35 -1.47 -4.59 4.22
C LEU A 35 -1.53 -5.75 3.22
N TYR A 36 -2.67 -6.42 3.12
CA TYR A 36 -2.90 -7.43 2.08
C TYR A 36 -3.56 -6.82 0.85
N VAL A 37 -3.17 -7.26 -0.34
CA VAL A 37 -3.99 -7.10 -1.54
C VAL A 37 -5.25 -7.93 -1.37
N HIS A 38 -6.40 -7.25 -1.40
CA HIS A 38 -7.71 -7.86 -1.23
C HIS A 38 -8.39 -8.14 -2.57
N ASP A 39 -8.24 -7.22 -3.53
CA ASP A 39 -8.91 -7.26 -4.82
C ASP A 39 -8.07 -6.53 -5.87
N GLN A 40 -8.16 -6.98 -7.13
CA GLN A 40 -7.48 -6.41 -8.28
C GLN A 40 -8.49 -5.69 -9.17
N LEU A 41 -8.26 -4.42 -9.46
CA LEU A 41 -9.04 -3.64 -10.41
C LEU A 41 -8.23 -3.39 -11.69
N PRO A 42 -8.89 -3.01 -12.81
CA PRO A 42 -8.20 -2.58 -14.01
C PRO A 42 -7.20 -1.45 -13.76
N ASN A 43 -6.20 -1.33 -14.63
CA ASN A 43 -5.22 -0.25 -14.63
C ASN A 43 -4.30 -0.21 -13.39
N ASN A 44 -3.91 -1.38 -12.86
CA ASN A 44 -2.98 -1.54 -11.74
C ASN A 44 -3.45 -0.83 -10.46
N VAL A 45 -4.75 -0.94 -10.18
CA VAL A 45 -5.40 -0.43 -8.99
C VAL A 45 -5.82 -1.61 -8.12
N TYR A 46 -5.65 -1.50 -6.81
CA TYR A 46 -5.90 -2.59 -5.87
C TYR A 46 -6.76 -2.11 -4.71
N LYS A 47 -7.68 -2.95 -4.23
CA LYS A 47 -8.22 -2.78 -2.87
C LYS A 47 -7.27 -3.45 -1.91
N LEU A 48 -6.99 -2.77 -0.81
CA LEU A 48 -6.17 -3.31 0.27
C LEU A 48 -7.03 -3.62 1.47
N ARG A 49 -6.59 -4.55 2.30
CA ARG A 49 -7.14 -4.80 3.63
C ARG A 49 -6.04 -4.86 4.67
N THR A 50 -6.38 -4.47 5.89
CA THR A 50 -5.52 -4.63 7.06
C THR A 50 -5.36 -6.12 7.43
N LEU A 51 -4.41 -6.42 8.31
CA LEU A 51 -4.13 -7.80 8.75
C LEU A 51 -5.34 -8.45 9.44
N ASP A 52 -6.15 -7.66 10.17
CA ASP A 52 -7.41 -8.06 10.80
C ASP A 52 -8.60 -8.13 9.82
N GLY A 53 -8.38 -7.87 8.53
CA GLY A 53 -9.38 -8.08 7.48
C GLY A 53 -10.24 -6.88 7.11
N LYS A 54 -10.03 -5.70 7.71
CA LYS A 54 -10.75 -4.48 7.34
C LYS A 54 -10.27 -3.97 5.98
N VAL A 55 -11.18 -3.91 5.01
CA VAL A 55 -10.91 -3.37 3.67
C VAL A 55 -10.87 -1.84 3.71
N LEU A 56 -9.84 -1.25 3.08
CA LEU A 56 -9.73 0.19 2.92
C LEU A 56 -10.75 0.69 1.87
N ALA A 57 -11.40 1.82 2.16
CA ALA A 57 -12.44 2.36 1.28
C ALA A 57 -11.90 2.82 -0.08
N THR A 58 -10.68 3.37 -0.10
CA THR A 58 -10.07 3.93 -1.32
C THR A 58 -9.19 2.90 -2.01
N PRO A 59 -9.47 2.55 -3.28
CA PRO A 59 -8.56 1.75 -4.10
C PRO A 59 -7.25 2.49 -4.36
N ILE A 60 -6.15 1.75 -4.42
CA ILE A 60 -4.80 2.29 -4.45
C ILE A 60 -4.09 1.91 -5.75
N ASN A 61 -3.50 2.90 -6.43
CA ASN A 61 -2.67 2.64 -7.59
C ASN A 61 -1.30 2.08 -7.19
N THR A 62 -0.78 1.15 -7.99
CA THR A 62 0.52 0.50 -7.77
C THR A 62 1.70 1.46 -7.53
N LYS A 63 1.65 2.70 -8.05
CA LYS A 63 2.72 3.70 -7.91
C LYS A 63 3.04 4.09 -6.48
N ILE A 64 2.09 3.91 -5.56
CA ILE A 64 2.26 4.22 -4.12
C ILE A 64 2.33 2.96 -3.26
N LEU A 65 2.60 1.80 -3.87
CA LEU A 65 2.79 0.52 -3.19
C LEU A 65 4.23 0.04 -3.33
N ARG A 66 4.70 -0.67 -2.30
CA ARG A 66 5.93 -1.45 -2.35
C ARG A 66 5.67 -2.87 -1.84
N PRO A 67 6.34 -3.90 -2.37
CA PRO A 67 6.27 -5.24 -1.81
C PRO A 67 6.78 -5.24 -0.37
N TYR A 68 6.17 -6.08 0.47
CA TYR A 68 6.63 -6.38 1.81
C TYR A 68 6.94 -7.87 1.90
N TRP A 69 8.18 -8.19 2.24
CA TRP A 69 8.65 -9.54 2.44
C TRP A 69 8.92 -9.73 3.94
N ASP A 70 8.36 -10.78 4.55
CA ASP A 70 8.65 -11.16 5.95
C ASP A 70 10.09 -11.67 6.10
#